data_AF-A0A6P1A8P2-F1
#
_entry.id   AF-A0A6P1A8P2-F1
#
_cell.length_a   1.000
_cell.length_b   1.000
_cell.length_c   1.000
_cell.angle_alpha   90.00
_cell.angle_beta   90.00
_cell.angle_gamma   90.00
#
_symmetry.space_group_name_H-M   'P 1'
#
loop_
_entity.id
_entity.type
_entity.pdbx_description
1 polymer ?
#
loop_
_entity_poly.entity_id
_entity_poly.type
_entity_poly.pdbx_seq_one_letter_code
_entity_poly.pdbx_strand_id
1 'polypeptide(L)'
;RIQHSYRDAPRDIKGVNRVKKITWDNGCQMALVVHVARETNNEVDILLQLYAISNHNYLPENTKMILLDDSGETLIEAQSKLGDIGIQLNFSADYGEKFRVKIDYNNSSFMVGFLV
;
A
#
# COMPACT_ATOMS: atom_id res chain seq x y z
N ARG A 1 -19.07 7.92 0.53
CA ARG A 1 -17.78 7.61 -0.14
C ARG A 1 -16.92 8.86 -0.04
N ILE A 2 -16.16 9.01 1.05
CA ILE A 2 -15.36 10.22 1.30
C ILE A 2 -13.90 9.85 1.00
N GLN A 3 -13.35 10.52 -0.01
CA GLN A 3 -11.95 10.42 -0.39
C GLN A 3 -11.17 11.35 0.55
N HIS A 4 -10.60 10.80 1.62
CA HIS A 4 -9.81 11.59 2.57
C HIS A 4 -8.49 11.98 1.90
N SER A 5 -8.37 13.27 1.60
CA SER A 5 -7.13 13.89 1.16
C SER A 5 -6.02 13.69 2.20
N TYR A 6 -4.76 13.68 1.73
CA TYR A 6 -3.49 13.53 2.46
C TYR A 6 -3.33 14.29 3.82
N ARG A 7 -4.25 15.20 4.17
CA ARG A 7 -4.21 15.97 5.42
C ARG A 7 -4.70 15.22 6.66
N ASP A 8 -5.37 14.08 6.50
CA ASP A 8 -5.95 13.32 7.61
C ASP A 8 -5.09 12.13 8.06
N ALA A 9 -3.81 12.05 7.68
CA ALA A 9 -2.91 11.09 8.33
C ALA A 9 -2.93 11.39 9.84
N PRO A 10 -3.39 10.46 10.70
CA PRO A 10 -3.50 10.73 12.13
C PRO A 10 -2.15 11.19 12.66
N ARG A 11 -2.09 12.39 13.25
CA ARG A 11 -0.85 13.01 13.73
C ARG A 11 -0.21 12.31 14.93
N ASP A 12 -0.76 11.17 15.34
CA ASP A 12 -0.33 10.44 16.53
C ASP A 12 -0.50 8.91 16.36
N ILE A 13 -0.09 8.37 15.21
CA ILE A 13 0.03 6.91 15.08
C ILE A 13 1.21 6.45 15.97
N LYS A 14 0.92 6.07 17.22
CA LYS A 14 1.81 5.22 18.02
C LYS A 14 1.89 3.85 17.34
N GLY A 15 2.77 3.73 16.35
CA GLY A 15 2.78 2.58 15.46
C GLY A 15 4.09 2.39 14.70
N VAL A 16 4.14 1.34 13.89
CA VAL A 16 5.29 1.03 13.05
C VAL A 16 5.06 1.59 11.66
N ASN A 17 6.05 2.34 11.16
CA ASN A 17 6.06 2.83 9.79
C ASN A 17 7.21 2.17 9.04
N ARG A 18 6.91 1.47 7.95
CA ARG A 18 7.93 0.90 7.06
C ARG A 18 7.74 1.44 5.65
N VAL A 19 8.86 1.73 5.00
CA VAL A 19 8.88 2.16 3.60
C VAL A 19 9.70 1.16 2.80
N LYS A 20 9.16 0.72 1.67
CA LYS A 20 9.86 -0.08 0.68
C LYS A 20 9.92 0.69 -0.63
N LYS A 21 11.13 1.04 -1.05
CA LYS A 21 11.39 1.53 -2.41
C LYS A 21 11.34 0.37 -3.40
N ILE A 22 10.65 0.57 -4.50
CA ILE A 22 10.54 -0.33 -5.65
C ILE A 22 11.12 0.41 -6.85
N THR A 23 12.02 -0.24 -7.57
CA THR A 23 12.63 0.29 -8.79
C THR A 23 12.31 -0.68 -9.91
N TRP A 24 11.65 -0.18 -10.95
CA TRP A 24 11.23 -0.94 -12.12
C TRP A 24 12.28 -0.84 -13.23
N ASP A 25 12.26 -1.79 -14.16
CA ASP A 25 13.25 -1.89 -15.25
C ASP A 25 13.28 -0.65 -16.16
N ASN A 26 12.15 0.04 -16.30
CA ASN A 26 12.05 1.29 -17.06
C ASN A 26 12.53 2.53 -16.27
N GLY A 27 13.13 2.34 -15.10
CA GLY A 27 13.61 3.41 -14.22
C GLY A 27 12.52 4.09 -13.39
N CYS A 28 11.25 3.72 -13.55
CA CYS A 28 10.19 4.20 -12.65
C CYS A 28 10.49 3.76 -11.22
N GLN A 29 10.24 4.64 -10.26
CA GLN A 29 10.45 4.35 -8.84
C GLN A 29 9.17 4.66 -8.07
N MET A 30 8.80 3.72 -7.22
CA MET A 30 7.63 3.83 -6.34
C MET A 30 8.03 3.56 -4.90
N ALA A 31 7.29 4.11 -3.95
CA ALA A 31 7.41 3.82 -2.53
C ALA A 31 6.11 3.21 -2.02
N LEU A 32 6.22 1.99 -1.50
CA LEU A 32 5.18 1.37 -0.68
C LEU A 32 5.43 1.77 0.78
N VAL A 33 4.47 2.47 1.36
CA VAL A 33 4.46 2.84 2.78
C VAL A 33 3.44 1.98 3.50
N VAL A 34 3.86 1.40 4.62
CA VAL A 34 3.03 0.59 5.50
C VAL A 34 2.98 1.30 6.85
N HIS A 35 1.81 1.74 7.23
CA HIS A 35 1.51 2.29 8.54
C HIS A 35 0.73 1.25 9.33
N VAL A 36 1.20 0.90 10.53
CA VAL A 36 0.50 -0.01 11.43
C VAL A 36 0.13 0.75 12.68
N ALA A 37 -1.15 1.01 12.89
CA ALA A 37 -1.70 1.56 14.12
C ALA A 37 -2.10 0.41 15.05
N ARG A 38 -1.64 0.46 16.30
CA ARG A 38 -2.04 -0.54 17.29
C ARG A 38 -3.43 -0.22 17.81
N GLU A 39 -4.38 -1.05 17.44
CA GLU A 39 -5.68 -1.15 18.11
C GLU A 39 -5.54 -2.18 19.25
N THR A 40 -6.33 -2.07 20.31
CA THR A 40 -6.22 -2.95 21.49
C THR A 40 -6.63 -4.40 21.19
N ASN A 41 -6.21 -5.36 22.03
CA ASN A 41 -6.73 -6.74 22.10
C ASN A 41 -6.56 -7.63 20.86
N ASN A 42 -5.37 -7.59 20.24
CA ASN A 42 -4.84 -8.59 19.30
C ASN A 42 -5.06 -8.32 17.79
N GLU A 43 -5.69 -7.19 17.46
CA GLU A 43 -5.87 -6.71 16.08
C GLU A 43 -5.03 -5.45 15.84
N VAL A 44 -4.61 -5.21 14.61
CA VAL A 44 -3.96 -3.96 14.20
C VAL A 44 -4.59 -3.39 12.94
N ASP A 45 -4.65 -2.06 12.88
CA ASP A 45 -5.06 -1.33 11.69
C ASP A 45 -3.85 -1.07 10.79
N ILE A 46 -3.97 -1.44 9.51
CA ILE A 46 -2.91 -1.35 8.53
C ILE A 46 -3.35 -0.48 7.35
N LEU A 47 -2.65 0.64 7.18
CA LEU A 47 -2.77 1.52 6.02
C LEU A 47 -1.58 1.30 5.08
N LEU A 48 -1.87 0.85 3.87
CA LEU A 48 -0.93 0.74 2.76
C LEU A 48 -1.09 1.93 1.83
N GLN A 49 0.02 2.54 1.44
CA GLN A 49 0.04 3.64 0.48
C GLN A 49 1.14 3.41 -0.56
N LEU A 50 0.81 3.61 -1.83
CA LEU A 50 1.75 3.53 -2.93
C LEU A 50 1.87 4.90 -3.61
N TYR A 51 3.09 5.42 -3.64
CA TYR A 51 3.42 6.71 -4.25
C TYR A 51 4.44 6.55 -5.36
N ALA A 52 4.38 7.40 -6.39
CA ALA A 52 5.53 7.63 -7.25
C ALA A 52 6.58 8.46 -6.50
N ILE A 53 7.84 8.07 -6.61
CA ILE A 53 8.99 8.85 -6.10
C ILE A 53 9.96 9.24 -7.23
N SER A 54 9.63 8.89 -8.47
CA SER A 54 10.28 9.40 -9.69
C SER A 54 9.84 10.83 -10.01
N ASN A 55 10.61 11.52 -10.87
CA ASN A 55 10.48 12.95 -11.23
C ASN A 55 9.07 13.45 -11.63
N HIS A 56 8.13 12.57 -11.94
CA HIS A 56 6.79 12.95 -12.37
C HIS A 56 5.77 13.12 -11.23
N ASN A 57 6.10 12.84 -9.96
CA ASN A 57 5.25 12.97 -8.75
C ASN A 57 3.84 12.31 -8.79
N TYR A 58 3.40 11.85 -9.96
CA TYR A 58 2.16 11.13 -10.19
C TYR A 58 2.44 9.66 -10.36
N LEU A 59 1.60 8.83 -9.77
CA LEU A 59 1.61 7.40 -9.98
C LEU A 59 1.18 7.13 -11.43
N PRO A 60 1.93 6.32 -12.20
CA PRO A 60 1.54 5.98 -13.57
C PRO A 60 0.13 5.41 -13.62
N GLU A 61 -0.66 5.80 -14.61
CA GLU A 61 -2.03 5.32 -14.79
C GLU A 61 -2.08 3.78 -14.89
N ASN A 62 -3.14 3.17 -14.36
CA ASN A 62 -3.35 1.73 -14.34
C ASN A 62 -2.37 0.94 -13.47
N THR A 63 -1.57 1.61 -12.63
CA THR A 63 -0.83 0.92 -11.57
C THR A 63 -1.83 0.36 -10.56
N LYS A 64 -1.74 -0.93 -10.25
CA LYS A 64 -2.61 -1.59 -9.26
C LYS A 64 -1.83 -1.92 -7.99
N MET A 65 -2.46 -1.71 -6.85
CA MET A 65 -2.04 -2.26 -5.57
C MET A 65 -3.12 -3.22 -5.09
N ILE A 66 -2.73 -4.46 -4.81
CA ILE A 66 -3.62 -5.57 -4.53
C ILE A 66 -3.18 -6.20 -3.21
N LEU A 67 -4.10 -6.30 -2.25
CA LEU A 67 -3.93 -7.07 -1.03
C LEU A 67 -4.40 -8.50 -1.28
N LEU A 68 -3.53 -9.46 -1.00
CA LEU A 68 -3.77 -10.87 -1.11
C LEU A 68 -3.69 -11.52 0.29
N ASP A 69 -4.49 -12.55 0.53
CA ASP A 69 -4.36 -13.40 1.72
C ASP A 69 -3.19 -14.40 1.60
N ASP A 70 -3.06 -15.30 2.59
CA ASP A 70 -2.03 -16.36 2.59
C ASP A 70 -2.26 -17.40 1.47
N SER A 71 -3.50 -17.57 1.00
CA SER A 71 -3.84 -18.48 -0.11
C SER A 71 -3.51 -17.89 -1.49
N GLY A 72 -3.48 -16.56 -1.60
CA GLY A 72 -3.20 -15.79 -2.81
C GLY A 72 -4.45 -15.19 -3.44
N GLU A 73 -5.58 -15.26 -2.75
CA GLU A 73 -6.84 -14.66 -3.16
C GLU A 73 -6.81 -13.15 -2.92
N THR A 74 -7.39 -12.41 -3.87
CA THR A 74 -7.54 -10.96 -3.76
C THR A 74 -8.59 -10.61 -2.72
N LEU A 75 -8.17 -9.91 -1.66
CA LEU A 75 -9.06 -9.36 -0.64
C LEU A 75 -9.57 -7.98 -1.05
N ILE A 76 -8.67 -7.05 -1.37
CA ILE A 76 -8.97 -5.67 -1.77
C ILE A 76 -7.94 -5.16 -2.79
N GLU A 77 -8.35 -4.27 -3.69
CA GLU A 77 -7.47 -3.64 -4.67
C GLU A 77 -7.79 -2.17 -4.90
N ALA A 78 -6.77 -1.43 -5.34
CA ALA A 78 -6.88 -0.06 -5.80
C ALA A 78 -6.10 0.10 -7.11
N GLN A 79 -6.61 0.92 -8.03
CA GLN A 79 -5.97 1.23 -9.31
C GLN A 79 -5.85 2.74 -9.47
N SER A 80 -4.67 3.19 -9.87
CA SER A 80 -4.40 4.61 -10.12
C SER A 80 -5.04 5.09 -11.42
N LYS A 81 -5.46 6.35 -11.40
CA LYS A 81 -5.98 7.10 -12.54
C LYS A 81 -5.00 8.20 -12.92
N LEU A 82 -5.22 8.79 -14.09
CA LEU A 82 -4.47 9.96 -14.53
C LEU A 82 -4.49 11.08 -13.46
N GLY A 83 -3.30 11.51 -13.04
CA GLY A 83 -3.13 12.58 -12.06
C GLY A 83 -3.17 12.15 -10.60
N ASP A 84 -3.38 10.86 -10.30
CA ASP A 84 -3.25 10.36 -8.93
C ASP A 84 -1.80 10.47 -8.47
N ILE A 85 -1.58 11.14 -7.33
CA ILE A 85 -0.25 11.20 -6.69
C ILE A 85 0.10 9.89 -5.97
N GLY A 86 -0.92 9.08 -5.65
CA GLY A 86 -0.79 7.78 -5.00
C GLY A 86 -2.16 7.11 -4.79
N ILE A 87 -2.13 5.84 -4.40
CA ILE A 87 -3.30 5.03 -4.06
C ILE A 87 -3.12 4.41 -2.68
N GLN A 88 -4.22 4.01 -2.04
CA GLN A 88 -4.19 3.46 -0.69
C GLN A 88 -5.18 2.32 -0.49
N LEU A 89 -4.84 1.42 0.43
CA LEU A 89 -5.70 0.36 0.96
C LEU A 89 -5.65 0.44 2.49
N ASN A 90 -6.80 0.26 3.13
CA ASN A 90 -6.89 0.20 4.59
C ASN A 90 -7.64 -1.07 4.98
N PHE A 91 -7.11 -1.79 5.96
CA PHE A 91 -7.67 -3.04 6.47
C PHE A 91 -7.14 -3.29 7.89
N SER A 92 -7.79 -4.20 8.59
CA SER A 92 -7.38 -4.65 9.92
C SER A 92 -6.98 -6.13 9.84
N ALA A 93 -6.08 -6.56 10.71
CA ALA A 93 -5.60 -7.95 10.73
C ALA A 93 -5.17 -8.34 12.15
N ASP A 94 -5.31 -9.62 12.47
CA ASP A 94 -4.90 -10.19 13.74
C ASP A 94 -3.39 -10.48 13.78
N TYR A 95 -2.77 -10.40 14.96
CA TYR A 95 -1.38 -10.85 15.13
C TYR A 95 -1.22 -12.32 14.71
N GLY A 96 -0.19 -12.59 13.90
CA GLY A 96 0.08 -13.91 13.35
C GLY A 96 -0.54 -14.15 11.97
N GLU A 97 -1.44 -13.28 11.50
CA GLU A 97 -1.96 -13.35 10.13
C GLU A 97 -0.90 -12.94 9.11
N LYS A 98 -0.99 -13.56 7.93
CA LYS A 98 -0.13 -13.26 6.79
C LYS A 98 -0.95 -12.64 5.67
N PHE A 99 -0.36 -11.63 5.07
CA PHE A 99 -0.88 -11.05 3.84
C PHE A 99 0.27 -10.76 2.87
N ARG A 100 -0.08 -10.64 1.60
CA ARG A 100 0.84 -10.21 0.55
C ARG A 100 0.31 -8.96 -0.10
N VAL A 101 1.24 -8.08 -0.46
CA VAL A 101 0.94 -6.92 -1.30
C VAL A 101 1.56 -7.16 -2.65
N LYS A 102 0.72 -7.15 -3.68
CA LYS A 102 1.13 -7.23 -5.08
C LYS A 102 0.91 -5.88 -5.74
N ILE A 103 1.91 -5.41 -6.47
CA ILE A 103 1.87 -4.17 -7.25
C ILE A 103 2.06 -4.55 -8.71
N ASP A 104 1.08 -4.23 -9.56
CA ASP A 104 1.15 -4.44 -11.00
C ASP A 104 1.38 -3.11 -11.72
N TYR A 105 2.41 -3.09 -12.57
CA TYR A 105 2.79 -1.93 -13.38
C TYR A 105 3.47 -2.37 -14.68
N ASN A 106 3.02 -1.85 -15.83
CA ASN A 106 3.62 -2.10 -17.15
C ASN A 106 3.98 -3.58 -17.41
N ASN A 107 3.01 -4.47 -17.25
CA ASN A 107 3.13 -5.93 -17.43
C ASN A 107 4.13 -6.63 -16.47
N SER A 108 4.67 -5.91 -15.50
CA SER A 108 5.53 -6.43 -14.46
C SER A 108 4.78 -6.42 -13.12
N SER A 109 5.20 -7.30 -12.23
CA SER A 109 4.63 -7.36 -10.88
C SER A 109 5.73 -7.36 -9.82
N PHE A 110 5.49 -6.65 -8.74
CA PHE A 110 6.28 -6.69 -7.52
C PHE A 110 5.42 -7.30 -6.41
N MET A 111 5.96 -8.25 -5.66
CA MET A 111 5.23 -8.91 -4.57
C MET A 111 6.06 -8.91 -3.30
N VAL A 112 5.43 -8.61 -2.17
CA VAL A 112 6.04 -8.63 -0.84
C VAL A 112 5.06 -9.23 0.17
N GLY A 113 5.57 -10.14 1.01
CA GLY A 113 4.80 -10.75 2.09
C GLY A 113 5.07 -10.07 3.44
N PHE A 114 4.04 -10.06 4.28
CA PHE A 114 4.09 -9.52 5.63
C PHE A 114 3.48 -10.54 6.60
N LEU A 115 4.03 -10.55 7.81
CA LEU A 115 3.46 -11.21 8.99
C LEU A 115 3.13 -10.08 9.98
N VAL A 116 1.89 -10.04 10.43
CA VAL A 116 1.40 -9.11 11.46
C VAL A 116 1.92 -9.53 12.83
#